data_AF-A0A0K2ZFJ7-F1
#
_entry.id   AF-A0A0K2ZFJ7-F1
#
_cell.length_a   1.000
_cell.length_b   1.000
_cell.length_c   1.000
_cell.angle_alpha   90.00
_cell.angle_beta   90.00
_cell.angle_gamma   90.00
#
_symmetry.space_group_name_H-M   'P 1'
#
loop_
_entity.id
_entity.type
_entity.pdbx_description
1 polymer ?
#
loop_
_entity_poly.entity_id
_entity_poly.type
_entity_poly.pdbx_seq_one_letter_code
_entity_poly.pdbx_strand_id
1 'polypeptide(L)'
;MNATKPANRAFVVAMLLLALLPAGLALYRYNAGALWRIVHRQCQPGYLRSGNPAPCRVLDPVQGYALLQDRKGGVHELLIPTRRITGIESRVLQKPETPNYFWLAWQARGVLSSVAARPVPDAAVAIAVNSQYGRSQNQLHLHLSCLRPDIRQQLALARSRWSTRWSRYGLLGHNYYLRTLTEAELAEQSLFVRVAKELPDRGQARGRYGIALAQLQDGRFVLLVLPRNLLGRGANLGSPAELQDDSCATAGTGSFPMSWYSRALRPRDRSAADDGERAAAPPAWSAEPLPTVTAGPTLRLAIGSGRSASPC
;
A
#
# COMPACT_ATOMS: atom_id res chain seq x y z
N MET A 1 -8.70 37.34 -55.85
CA MET A 1 -8.94 36.77 -54.51
C MET A 1 -7.88 35.71 -54.25
N ASN A 2 -6.80 36.05 -53.56
CA ASN A 2 -5.70 35.13 -53.30
C ASN A 2 -6.01 34.28 -52.07
N ALA A 3 -6.45 33.05 -52.29
CA ALA A 3 -6.56 32.05 -51.24
C ALA A 3 -5.14 31.73 -50.71
N THR A 4 -4.74 32.33 -49.59
CA THR A 4 -3.56 31.91 -48.85
C THR A 4 -3.71 30.44 -48.47
N LYS A 5 -2.93 29.57 -49.11
CA LYS A 5 -2.98 28.11 -48.97
C LYS A 5 -2.89 27.71 -47.48
N PRO A 6 -3.83 26.91 -46.96
CA PRO A 6 -3.82 26.45 -45.56
C PRO A 6 -2.57 25.61 -45.20
N ALA A 7 -1.85 25.10 -46.21
CA ALA A 7 -0.62 24.31 -46.06
C ALA A 7 0.53 25.07 -45.35
N ASN A 8 0.68 26.39 -45.58
CA ASN A 8 1.78 27.15 -44.97
C ASN A 8 1.55 27.41 -43.47
N ARG A 9 0.29 27.64 -43.06
CA ARG A 9 -0.05 27.81 -41.64
C ARG A 9 0.05 26.50 -40.88
N ALA A 10 -0.43 25.40 -41.45
CA ALA A 10 -0.31 24.08 -40.84
C ALA A 10 1.16 23.65 -40.69
N PHE A 11 1.99 23.92 -41.70
CA PHE A 11 3.43 23.63 -41.65
C PHE A 11 4.16 24.46 -40.60
N VAL A 12 3.89 25.77 -40.52
CA VAL A 12 4.49 26.65 -39.50
C VAL A 12 4.07 26.23 -38.08
N VAL A 13 2.79 25.89 -37.87
CA VAL A 13 2.31 25.39 -36.57
C VAL A 13 2.98 24.05 -36.22
N ALA A 14 3.11 23.12 -37.16
CA ALA A 14 3.79 21.84 -36.94
C ALA A 14 5.27 22.03 -36.58
N MET A 15 5.97 22.94 -37.26
CA MET A 15 7.36 23.28 -36.95
C MET A 15 7.52 23.93 -35.57
N LEU A 16 6.59 24.81 -35.17
CA LEU A 16 6.59 25.41 -33.84
C LEU A 16 6.35 24.36 -32.74
N LEU A 17 5.39 23.44 -32.94
CA LEU A 17 5.15 22.34 -32.00
C LEU A 17 6.38 21.43 -31.88
N LEU A 18 7.02 21.09 -33.01
CA LEU A 18 8.24 20.28 -33.02
C LEU A 18 9.40 20.98 -32.30
N ALA A 19 9.55 22.30 -32.47
CA ALA A 19 10.56 23.11 -31.80
C ALA A 19 10.35 23.21 -30.28
N LEU A 20 9.11 23.10 -29.79
CA LEU A 20 8.79 23.15 -28.36
C LEU A 20 8.94 21.79 -27.66
N LEU A 21 8.94 20.66 -28.38
CA LEU A 21 9.06 19.31 -27.80
C LEU A 21 10.33 19.11 -26.94
N PRO A 22 11.54 19.55 -27.35
CA PRO A 22 12.74 19.38 -26.53
C PRO A 22 12.66 20.12 -25.20
N ALA A 23 12.14 21.36 -25.21
CA ALA A 23 11.94 22.16 -24.00
C ALA A 23 10.92 21.51 -23.07
N GLY A 24 9.79 21.04 -23.62
CA GLY A 24 8.77 20.30 -22.87
C GLY A 24 9.32 19.02 -22.25
N LEU A 25 10.09 18.24 -22.99
CA LEU A 25 10.73 17.01 -22.50
C LEU A 25 11.76 17.30 -21.41
N ALA A 26 12.57 18.36 -21.57
CA ALA A 26 13.53 18.78 -20.55
C ALA A 26 12.84 19.17 -19.24
N LEU A 27 11.77 19.96 -19.32
CA LEU A 27 10.97 20.35 -18.16
C LEU A 27 10.32 19.14 -17.48
N TYR A 28 9.74 18.22 -18.25
CA TYR A 28 9.18 16.97 -17.74
C TYR A 28 10.23 16.14 -16.99
N ARG A 29 11.41 15.92 -17.58
CA ARG A 29 12.51 15.19 -16.95
C ARG A 29 13.04 15.88 -15.70
N TYR A 30 13.11 17.21 -15.72
CA TYR A 30 13.48 18.00 -14.56
C TYR A 30 12.47 17.78 -13.44
N ASN A 31 11.17 17.92 -13.70
CA ASN A 31 10.13 17.75 -12.68
C ASN A 31 10.04 16.32 -12.15
N ALA A 32 10.27 15.32 -12.99
CA ALA A 32 10.33 13.93 -12.57
C ALA A 32 11.53 13.63 -11.65
N GLY A 33 12.58 14.46 -11.65
CA GLY A 33 13.75 14.31 -10.78
C GLY A 33 13.70 15.10 -9.47
N ALA A 34 12.54 15.64 -9.07
CA ALA A 34 12.47 16.56 -7.93
C ALA A 34 12.81 15.87 -6.60
N LEU A 35 12.23 14.70 -6.32
CA LEU A 35 12.51 13.96 -5.09
C LEU A 35 14.00 13.60 -4.93
N TRP A 36 14.64 13.16 -6.03
CA TRP A 36 16.09 12.90 -6.03
C TRP A 36 16.88 14.15 -5.69
N ARG A 37 16.55 15.30 -6.29
CA ARG A 37 17.23 16.57 -5.99
C ARG A 37 17.05 17.00 -4.55
N ILE A 38 15.85 16.85 -3.98
CA ILE A 38 15.58 17.21 -2.58
C ILE A 38 16.47 16.39 -1.66
N VAL A 39 16.42 15.05 -1.76
CA VAL A 39 17.21 14.18 -0.89
C VAL A 39 18.71 14.39 -1.08
N HIS A 40 19.18 14.41 -2.33
CA HIS A 40 20.62 14.41 -2.62
C HIS A 40 21.28 15.79 -2.55
N ARG A 41 20.57 16.86 -2.90
CA ARG A 41 21.14 18.23 -2.94
C ARG A 41 20.77 19.08 -1.74
N GLN A 42 19.79 18.67 -0.94
CA GLN A 42 19.34 19.44 0.23
C GLN A 42 19.51 18.61 1.51
N CYS A 43 18.82 17.47 1.63
CA CYS A 43 18.80 16.71 2.88
C CYS A 43 20.18 16.15 3.25
N GLN A 44 20.86 15.48 2.30
CA GLN A 44 22.20 14.93 2.54
C GLN A 44 23.24 16.03 2.86
N PRO A 45 23.39 17.10 2.06
CA PRO A 45 24.35 18.15 2.38
C PRO A 45 24.01 18.93 3.66
N GLY A 46 22.72 19.13 3.96
CA GLY A 46 22.28 19.75 5.23
C GLY A 46 22.72 18.91 6.43
N TYR A 47 22.43 17.61 6.38
CA TYR A 47 22.82 16.68 7.43
C TYR A 47 24.35 16.61 7.62
N LEU A 48 25.12 16.53 6.53
CA LEU A 48 26.58 16.47 6.59
C LEU A 48 27.21 17.75 7.15
N ARG A 49 26.61 18.93 6.94
CA ARG A 49 27.16 20.20 7.41
C ARG A 49 26.78 20.54 8.84
N SER A 50 25.54 20.27 9.25
CA SER A 50 25.00 20.76 10.53
C SER A 50 24.16 19.75 11.29
N GLY A 51 24.12 18.48 10.86
CA GLY A 51 23.27 17.45 11.43
C GLY A 51 21.78 17.64 11.15
N ASN A 52 21.38 18.67 10.39
CA ASN A 52 19.99 18.99 10.09
C ASN A 52 19.61 18.52 8.67
N PRO A 53 18.75 17.49 8.51
CA PRO A 53 18.38 16.95 7.22
C PRO A 53 17.28 17.74 6.49
N ALA A 54 16.84 18.89 7.01
CA ALA A 54 15.79 19.69 6.39
C ALA A 54 16.08 19.94 4.88
N PRO A 55 15.06 19.77 4.00
CA PRO A 55 13.63 19.65 4.30
C PRO A 55 13.17 18.21 4.63
N CYS A 56 14.05 17.22 4.63
CA CYS A 56 13.69 15.89 5.11
C CYS A 56 13.50 15.91 6.63
N ARG A 57 12.51 15.17 7.12
CA ARG A 57 12.27 14.99 8.56
C ARG A 57 13.34 14.08 9.19
N VAL A 58 13.70 13.02 8.46
CA VAL A 58 14.71 12.05 8.87
C VAL A 58 15.64 11.79 7.70
N LEU A 59 16.93 11.63 7.98
CA LEU A 59 17.90 11.05 7.08
C LEU A 59 18.68 9.99 7.85
N ASP A 60 18.62 8.75 7.39
CA ASP A 60 19.45 7.67 7.89
C ASP A 60 20.49 7.30 6.81
N PRO A 61 21.75 7.76 6.95
CA PRO A 61 22.79 7.48 5.98
C PRO A 61 23.25 6.01 6.05
N VAL A 62 23.05 5.31 7.17
CA VAL A 62 23.48 3.92 7.37
C VAL A 62 22.50 2.95 6.70
N GLN A 63 21.21 3.10 6.98
CA GLN A 63 20.14 2.32 6.34
C GLN A 63 19.81 2.83 4.92
N GLY A 64 20.27 4.02 4.57
CA GLY A 64 20.25 4.54 3.20
C GLY A 64 18.90 5.08 2.74
N TYR A 65 18.15 5.77 3.62
CA TYR A 65 16.88 6.39 3.27
C TYR A 65 16.67 7.76 3.93
N ALA A 66 15.71 8.51 3.41
CA ALA A 66 15.19 9.74 4.00
C ALA A 66 13.67 9.65 4.14
N LEU A 67 13.10 10.33 5.14
CA LEU A 67 11.68 10.61 5.25
C LEU A 67 11.43 12.07 4.88
N LEU A 68 10.53 12.28 3.92
CA LEU A 68 10.14 13.58 3.42
C LEU A 68 8.62 13.68 3.40
N GLN A 69 8.07 14.74 4.00
CA GLN A 69 6.64 15.00 3.94
C GLN A 69 6.21 15.22 2.48
N ASP A 70 5.11 14.59 2.06
CA ASP A 70 4.58 14.79 0.72
C ASP A 70 4.12 16.25 0.56
N ARG A 71 4.41 16.84 -0.60
CA ARG A 71 4.03 18.21 -0.93
C ARG A 71 2.51 18.45 -0.93
N LYS A 72 1.71 17.39 -1.07
CA LYS A 72 0.24 17.46 -0.96
C LYS A 72 -0.21 17.77 0.47
N GLY A 73 0.66 17.58 1.46
CA GLY A 73 0.35 17.77 2.87
C GLY A 73 -0.43 16.59 3.45
N GLY A 74 -1.04 16.83 4.62
CA GLY A 74 -1.68 15.77 5.40
C GLY A 74 -0.67 14.87 6.12
N VAL A 75 -1.17 13.73 6.59
CA VAL A 75 -0.40 12.68 7.25
C VAL A 75 0.16 11.74 6.18
N HIS A 76 1.03 12.30 5.34
CA HIS A 76 1.62 11.61 4.21
C HIS A 76 3.13 11.84 4.17
N GLU A 77 3.88 10.78 4.44
CA GLU A 77 5.35 10.78 4.44
C GLU A 77 5.85 9.88 3.31
N LEU A 78 7.00 10.25 2.74
CA LEU A 78 7.66 9.50 1.69
C LEU A 78 8.96 8.92 2.22
N LEU A 79 9.10 7.60 2.18
CA LEU A 79 10.42 6.98 2.32
C LEU A 79 11.11 6.98 0.96
N ILE A 80 12.27 7.63 0.89
CA ILE A 80 13.03 7.82 -0.34
C ILE A 80 14.47 7.32 -0.13
N PRO A 81 14.97 6.40 -0.97
CA PRO A 81 16.38 6.01 -0.94
C PRO A 81 17.34 7.19 -1.09
N THR A 82 18.45 7.15 -0.37
CA THR A 82 19.55 8.12 -0.52
C THR A 82 20.41 7.87 -1.77
N ARG A 83 20.22 6.72 -2.42
CA ARG A 83 20.80 6.36 -3.71
C ARG A 83 19.79 6.47 -4.84
N ARG A 84 20.29 6.68 -6.06
CA ARG A 84 19.44 6.84 -7.23
C ARG A 84 18.84 5.51 -7.66
N ILE A 85 17.53 5.37 -7.49
CA ILE A 85 16.74 4.21 -7.93
C ILE A 85 15.52 4.79 -8.59
N THR A 86 15.25 4.52 -9.86
CA THR A 86 14.18 5.21 -10.59
C THR A 86 12.78 4.87 -10.05
N GLY A 87 12.60 3.64 -9.59
CA GLY A 87 11.33 3.11 -9.12
C GLY A 87 11.28 1.59 -9.14
N ILE A 88 10.09 1.01 -8.97
CA ILE A 88 9.86 -0.44 -8.81
C ILE A 88 10.39 -1.30 -9.97
N GLU A 89 10.54 -0.74 -11.17
CA GLU A 89 11.12 -1.40 -12.34
C GLU A 89 12.62 -1.72 -12.19
N SER A 90 13.32 -1.04 -11.28
CA SER A 90 14.77 -1.05 -11.18
C SER A 90 15.33 -2.45 -10.83
N ARG A 91 16.34 -2.90 -11.58
CA ARG A 91 17.02 -4.21 -11.36
C ARG A 91 17.57 -4.39 -9.96
N VAL A 92 18.09 -3.30 -9.39
CA VAL A 92 18.70 -3.28 -8.06
C VAL A 92 17.75 -3.76 -6.96
N LEU A 93 16.44 -3.54 -7.08
CA LEU A 93 15.45 -3.91 -6.05
C LEU A 93 15.21 -5.42 -5.91
N GLN A 94 15.66 -6.22 -6.87
CA GLN A 94 15.58 -7.68 -6.81
C GLN A 94 16.84 -8.32 -6.21
N LYS A 95 17.85 -7.51 -5.87
CA LYS A 95 19.08 -8.01 -5.30
C LYS A 95 18.97 -8.07 -3.77
N PRO A 96 19.40 -9.17 -3.11
CA PRO A 96 19.27 -9.33 -1.66
C PRO A 96 20.02 -8.26 -0.86
N GLU A 97 21.10 -7.70 -1.39
CA GLU A 97 21.88 -6.63 -0.76
C GLU A 97 21.20 -5.25 -0.80
N THR A 98 20.10 -5.09 -1.53
CA THR A 98 19.34 -3.83 -1.48
C THR A 98 18.58 -3.75 -0.16
N PRO A 99 18.76 -2.66 0.62
CA PRO A 99 17.91 -2.34 1.77
C PRO A 99 16.43 -2.68 1.57
N ASN A 100 15.87 -3.36 2.57
CA ASN A 100 14.47 -3.73 2.58
C ASN A 100 13.60 -2.50 2.89
N TYR A 101 13.35 -1.68 1.87
CA TYR A 101 12.68 -0.39 2.04
C TYR A 101 11.25 -0.49 2.59
N PHE A 102 10.53 -1.58 2.32
CA PHE A 102 9.22 -1.80 2.93
C PHE A 102 9.33 -2.07 4.42
N TRP A 103 10.33 -2.84 4.85
CA TRP A 103 10.62 -3.03 6.26
C TRP A 103 11.08 -1.72 6.93
N LEU A 104 11.98 -0.97 6.31
CA LEU A 104 12.42 0.34 6.82
C LEU A 104 11.25 1.33 6.93
N ALA A 105 10.35 1.35 5.95
CA ALA A 105 9.14 2.15 5.98
C ALA A 105 8.22 1.73 7.14
N TRP A 106 8.09 0.42 7.37
CA TRP A 106 7.31 -0.11 8.49
C TRP A 106 7.92 0.26 9.85
N GLN A 107 9.24 0.16 10.00
CA GLN A 107 9.93 0.59 11.22
C GLN A 107 9.76 2.09 11.47
N ALA A 108 9.76 2.89 10.40
CA ALA A 108 9.56 4.34 10.47
C ALA A 108 8.10 4.79 10.70
N ARG A 109 7.11 3.87 10.68
CA ARG A 109 5.66 4.21 10.67
C ARG A 109 5.21 5.11 11.83
N GLY A 110 5.90 5.08 12.96
CA GLY A 110 5.63 5.95 14.12
C GLY A 110 5.61 7.44 13.77
N VAL A 111 6.33 7.84 12.70
CA VAL A 111 6.30 9.20 12.14
C VAL A 111 4.88 9.69 11.85
N LEU A 112 3.95 8.80 11.47
CA LEU A 112 2.58 9.17 11.16
C LEU A 112 1.84 9.69 12.39
N SER A 113 2.12 9.14 13.58
CA SER A 113 1.55 9.65 14.83
C SER A 113 2.08 11.04 15.17
N SER A 114 3.37 11.30 14.90
CA SER A 114 3.98 12.61 15.08
C SER A 114 3.37 13.66 14.14
N VAL A 115 3.17 13.31 12.87
CA VAL A 115 2.58 14.22 11.88
C VAL A 115 1.09 14.44 12.14
N ALA A 116 0.37 13.40 12.56
CA ALA A 116 -1.05 13.50 12.89
C ALA A 116 -1.34 14.19 14.23
N ALA A 117 -0.30 14.42 15.05
CA ALA A 117 -0.41 14.87 16.44
C ALA A 117 -1.37 14.03 17.31
N ARG A 118 -1.49 12.73 16.99
CA ARG A 118 -2.31 11.75 17.71
C ARG A 118 -1.87 10.32 17.39
N PRO A 119 -2.17 9.33 18.24
CA PRO A 119 -1.84 7.94 17.94
C PRO A 119 -2.48 7.44 16.63
N VAL A 120 -1.65 6.90 15.74
CA VAL A 120 -2.04 6.14 14.56
C VAL A 120 -1.71 4.66 14.83
N PRO A 121 -2.71 3.79 15.03
CA PRO A 121 -2.45 2.37 15.31
C PRO A 121 -1.93 1.65 14.07
N ASP A 122 -1.18 0.58 14.28
CA ASP A 122 -0.52 -0.18 13.20
C ASP A 122 -1.49 -0.71 12.14
N ALA A 123 -2.67 -1.20 12.55
CA ALA A 123 -3.74 -1.63 11.65
C ALA A 123 -4.32 -0.50 10.78
N ALA A 124 -4.04 0.77 11.12
CA ALA A 124 -4.39 1.93 10.32
C ALA A 124 -3.28 2.39 9.38
N VAL A 125 -2.09 1.80 9.40
CA VAL A 125 -0.96 2.18 8.53
C VAL A 125 -1.03 1.43 7.20
N ALA A 126 -0.76 2.15 6.11
CA ALA A 126 -0.51 1.56 4.80
C ALA A 126 0.77 2.11 4.19
N ILE A 127 1.55 1.20 3.59
CA ILE A 127 2.76 1.53 2.83
C ILE A 127 2.52 1.14 1.38
N ALA A 128 2.72 2.05 0.44
CA ALA A 128 2.47 1.80 -0.97
C ALA A 128 3.59 2.32 -1.87
N VAL A 129 3.85 1.62 -2.97
CA VAL A 129 4.69 2.10 -4.06
C VAL A 129 3.93 1.91 -5.36
N ASN A 130 3.85 2.99 -6.14
CA ASN A 130 3.16 2.97 -7.41
C ASN A 130 4.03 2.39 -8.52
N SER A 131 3.36 1.87 -9.54
CA SER A 131 4.00 1.41 -10.77
C SER A 131 4.73 2.56 -11.48
N GLN A 132 5.52 2.23 -12.50
CA GLN A 132 6.13 3.21 -13.40
C GLN A 132 5.10 4.15 -14.04
N TYR A 133 3.90 3.64 -14.28
CA TYR A 133 2.83 4.39 -14.94
C TYR A 133 1.92 5.12 -13.96
N GLY A 134 1.97 4.78 -12.66
CA GLY A 134 1.16 5.37 -11.60
C GLY A 134 1.86 6.48 -10.83
N ARG A 135 3.02 6.98 -11.30
CA ARG A 135 3.82 7.98 -10.58
C ARG A 135 4.26 9.13 -11.47
N SER A 136 4.60 10.26 -10.85
CA SER A 136 5.15 11.44 -11.52
C SER A 136 6.64 11.68 -11.27
N GLN A 137 7.23 10.95 -10.31
CA GLN A 137 8.62 11.09 -9.90
C GLN A 137 9.43 9.86 -10.31
N ASN A 138 10.61 10.07 -10.88
CA ASN A 138 11.59 9.08 -11.32
C ASN A 138 12.70 8.89 -10.28
N GLN A 139 12.28 8.79 -9.03
CA GLN A 139 13.05 8.34 -7.89
C GLN A 139 12.11 7.44 -7.08
N LEU A 140 12.56 6.28 -6.63
CA LEU A 140 11.77 5.37 -5.81
C LEU A 140 11.31 6.11 -4.56
N HIS A 141 10.01 6.02 -4.27
CA HIS A 141 9.41 6.56 -3.07
C HIS A 141 8.30 5.61 -2.63
N LEU A 142 8.29 5.30 -1.34
CA LEU A 142 7.22 4.56 -0.71
C LEU A 142 6.36 5.58 0.03
N HIS A 143 5.06 5.57 -0.27
CA HIS A 143 4.06 6.36 0.41
C HIS A 143 3.73 5.71 1.76
N LEU A 144 3.94 6.42 2.86
CA LEU A 144 3.51 6.05 4.20
C LEU A 144 2.35 6.98 4.58
N SER A 145 1.17 6.41 4.78
CA SER A 145 -0.05 7.15 5.12
C SER A 145 -1.03 6.20 5.81
N CYS A 146 -2.21 6.68 6.20
CA CYS A 146 -3.22 5.80 6.76
C CYS A 146 -3.92 4.97 5.68
N LEU A 147 -4.22 3.71 5.98
CA LEU A 147 -5.10 2.86 5.20
C LEU A 147 -6.53 3.39 5.29
N ARG A 148 -7.20 3.51 4.14
CA ARG A 148 -8.59 3.97 4.08
C ARG A 148 -9.51 3.11 4.94
N PRO A 149 -10.51 3.72 5.59
CA PRO A 149 -11.41 3.00 6.48
C PRO A 149 -12.19 1.87 5.81
N ASP A 150 -12.72 2.09 4.61
CA ASP A 150 -13.44 1.08 3.82
C ASP A 150 -12.56 -0.14 3.49
N ILE A 151 -11.29 0.08 3.20
CA ILE A 151 -10.32 -0.99 2.94
C ILE A 151 -9.96 -1.73 4.23
N ARG A 152 -9.73 -1.02 5.35
CA ARG A 152 -9.53 -1.68 6.66
C ARG A 152 -10.70 -2.59 7.01
N GLN A 153 -11.92 -2.14 6.77
CA GLN A 153 -13.13 -2.92 7.02
C GLN A 153 -13.19 -4.18 6.15
N GLN A 154 -12.96 -4.06 4.85
CA GLN A 154 -12.94 -5.21 3.93
C GLN A 154 -11.85 -6.22 4.31
N LEU A 155 -10.65 -5.74 4.66
CA LEU A 155 -9.56 -6.59 5.13
C LEU A 155 -9.89 -7.29 6.46
N ALA A 156 -10.57 -6.61 7.38
CA ALA A 156 -11.00 -7.18 8.65
C ALA A 156 -12.08 -8.26 8.49
N LEU A 157 -13.02 -8.10 7.55
CA LEU A 157 -14.12 -9.05 7.33
C LEU A 157 -13.66 -10.40 6.75
N ALA A 158 -12.56 -10.41 6.01
CA ALA A 158 -12.10 -11.60 5.31
C ALA A 158 -11.15 -12.50 6.13
N ARG A 159 -10.93 -12.20 7.43
CA ARG A 159 -10.17 -12.98 8.45
C ARG A 159 -9.46 -14.25 7.96
N SER A 160 -10.21 -15.35 7.82
CA SER A 160 -9.70 -16.70 7.51
C SER A 160 -9.44 -16.98 6.03
N ARG A 161 -9.92 -16.12 5.12
CA ARG A 161 -9.67 -16.24 3.67
C ARG A 161 -8.26 -15.82 3.29
N TRP A 162 -7.54 -15.12 4.18
CA TRP A 162 -6.19 -14.63 3.93
C TRP A 162 -5.14 -15.72 4.14
N SER A 163 -4.56 -16.18 3.04
CA SER A 163 -3.58 -17.26 2.99
C SER A 163 -2.16 -16.72 2.75
N THR A 164 -1.14 -17.54 3.00
CA THR A 164 0.24 -17.32 2.54
C THR A 164 0.39 -17.56 1.04
N ARG A 165 -0.59 -18.22 0.40
CA ARG A 165 -0.67 -18.36 -1.06
C ARG A 165 -1.29 -17.13 -1.70
N TRP A 166 -0.81 -16.77 -2.88
CA TRP A 166 -1.38 -15.69 -3.69
C TRP A 166 -2.82 -16.00 -4.10
N SER A 167 -3.72 -15.06 -3.88
CA SER A 167 -5.10 -15.09 -4.36
C SER A 167 -5.51 -13.74 -4.96
N ARG A 168 -6.55 -13.73 -5.79
CA ARG A 168 -7.12 -12.48 -6.31
C ARG A 168 -8.22 -11.97 -5.39
N TYR A 169 -8.27 -10.66 -5.18
CA TYR A 169 -9.33 -10.00 -4.42
C TYR A 169 -9.65 -8.63 -5.01
N GLY A 170 -10.94 -8.27 -5.01
CA GLY A 170 -11.41 -6.99 -5.54
C GLY A 170 -11.37 -5.89 -4.48
N LEU A 171 -10.62 -4.82 -4.72
CA LEU A 171 -10.63 -3.60 -3.90
C LEU A 171 -10.82 -2.40 -4.82
N LEU A 172 -11.72 -1.48 -4.46
CA LEU A 172 -12.01 -0.26 -5.25
C LEU A 172 -12.33 -0.54 -6.73
N GLY A 173 -12.92 -1.70 -7.04
CA GLY A 173 -13.20 -2.11 -8.42
C GLY A 173 -12.00 -2.63 -9.21
N HIS A 174 -10.84 -2.78 -8.57
CA HIS A 174 -9.61 -3.31 -9.17
C HIS A 174 -9.27 -4.70 -8.61
N ASN A 175 -8.63 -5.53 -9.42
CA ASN A 175 -8.22 -6.88 -9.05
C ASN A 175 -6.80 -6.86 -8.51
N TYR A 176 -6.67 -7.01 -7.20
CA TYR A 176 -5.40 -7.13 -6.51
C TYR A 176 -5.00 -8.60 -6.34
N TYR A 177 -3.70 -8.85 -6.32
CA TYR A 177 -3.11 -10.07 -5.80
C TYR A 177 -2.78 -9.89 -4.32
N LEU A 178 -3.23 -10.79 -3.47
CA LEU A 178 -3.01 -10.73 -2.03
C LEU A 178 -2.32 -12.00 -1.54
N ARG A 179 -1.40 -11.85 -0.59
CA ARG A 179 -0.98 -12.92 0.32
C ARG A 179 -0.66 -12.33 1.69
N THR A 180 -0.66 -13.18 2.71
CA THR A 180 -0.22 -12.77 4.06
C THR A 180 1.27 -13.06 4.28
N LEU A 181 1.83 -12.29 5.22
CA LEU A 181 3.20 -12.42 5.69
C LEU A 181 3.20 -12.32 7.22
N THR A 182 4.07 -13.08 7.85
CA THR A 182 4.50 -12.81 9.23
C THR A 182 5.44 -11.60 9.24
N GLU A 183 5.67 -11.04 10.43
CA GLU A 183 6.67 -9.98 10.59
C GLU A 183 8.08 -10.44 10.23
N ALA A 184 8.45 -11.67 10.63
CA ALA A 184 9.72 -12.28 10.27
C ALA A 184 9.90 -12.39 8.75
N GLU A 185 8.89 -12.87 8.03
CA GLU A 185 8.91 -12.95 6.55
C GLU A 185 9.03 -11.58 5.86
N LEU A 186 8.46 -10.53 6.48
CA LEU A 186 8.56 -9.15 5.99
C LEU A 186 9.96 -8.57 6.23
N ALA A 187 10.55 -8.84 7.40
CA ALA A 187 11.88 -8.36 7.78
C ALA A 187 12.98 -9.05 6.96
N GLU A 188 12.89 -10.38 6.81
CA GLU A 188 13.90 -11.21 6.16
C GLU A 188 13.99 -10.97 4.65
N GLN A 189 12.86 -10.84 3.96
CA GLN A 189 12.82 -10.76 2.50
C GLN A 189 12.08 -9.52 2.00
N SER A 190 12.80 -8.68 1.25
CA SER A 190 12.23 -7.54 0.53
C SER A 190 11.02 -7.93 -0.32
N LEU A 191 9.95 -7.14 -0.22
CA LEU A 191 8.73 -7.36 -1.00
C LEU A 191 8.97 -7.26 -2.50
N PHE A 192 9.96 -6.47 -2.93
CA PHE A 192 10.36 -6.40 -4.34
C PHE A 192 10.94 -7.72 -4.84
N VAL A 193 11.75 -8.39 -4.01
CA VAL A 193 12.30 -9.72 -4.31
C VAL A 193 11.20 -10.76 -4.28
N ARG A 194 10.35 -10.72 -3.25
CA ARG A 194 9.22 -11.65 -3.07
C ARG A 194 8.26 -11.63 -4.25
N VAL A 195 7.75 -10.44 -4.62
CA VAL A 195 6.83 -10.27 -5.75
C VAL A 195 7.48 -10.71 -7.06
N ALA A 196 8.76 -10.41 -7.28
CA ALA A 196 9.46 -10.83 -8.49
C ALA A 196 9.58 -12.36 -8.63
N LYS A 197 9.68 -13.11 -7.53
CA LYS A 197 9.86 -14.57 -7.52
C LYS A 197 8.53 -15.33 -7.50
N GLU A 198 7.57 -14.85 -6.72
CA GLU A 198 6.41 -15.64 -6.29
C GLU A 198 5.10 -15.28 -6.99
N LEU A 199 5.00 -14.12 -7.63
CA LEU A 199 3.73 -13.68 -8.24
C LEU A 199 3.33 -14.65 -9.39
N PRO A 200 2.07 -15.17 -9.42
CA PRO A 200 1.65 -16.19 -10.38
C PRO A 200 1.82 -15.81 -11.85
N ASP A 201 1.49 -14.55 -12.20
CA ASP A 201 1.66 -14.02 -13.56
C ASP A 201 3.07 -13.46 -13.76
N ARG A 202 4.08 -14.35 -13.79
CA ARG A 202 5.51 -14.02 -13.96
C ARG A 202 5.83 -13.11 -15.17
N GLY A 203 4.87 -12.95 -16.11
CA GLY A 203 4.98 -12.15 -17.32
C GLY A 203 4.65 -10.65 -17.20
N GLN A 204 4.36 -10.12 -16.01
CA GLN A 204 4.20 -8.67 -15.89
C GLN A 204 5.56 -7.98 -15.95
N ALA A 205 5.83 -7.34 -17.09
CA ALA A 205 7.04 -6.55 -17.27
C ALA A 205 7.27 -5.64 -16.05
N ARG A 206 8.50 -5.66 -15.53
CA ARG A 206 8.93 -4.89 -14.36
C ARG A 206 8.40 -3.46 -14.47
N GLY A 207 7.85 -2.91 -13.38
CA GLY A 207 7.28 -1.56 -13.42
C GLY A 207 5.81 -1.48 -13.79
N ARG A 208 5.17 -2.57 -14.23
CA ARG A 208 3.73 -2.61 -14.58
C ARG A 208 2.81 -2.99 -13.43
N TYR A 209 3.29 -2.97 -12.20
CA TYR A 209 2.48 -3.18 -11.01
C TYR A 209 2.93 -2.23 -9.91
N GLY A 210 2.03 -1.93 -8.98
CA GLY A 210 2.37 -1.34 -7.70
C GLY A 210 2.28 -2.37 -6.58
N ILE A 211 2.91 -2.07 -5.44
CA ILE A 211 2.87 -2.90 -4.23
C ILE A 211 2.31 -2.08 -3.08
N ALA A 212 1.45 -2.66 -2.25
CA ALA A 212 1.07 -2.12 -0.96
C ALA A 212 1.21 -3.16 0.15
N LEU A 213 1.34 -2.65 1.37
CA LEU A 213 1.49 -3.41 2.61
C LEU A 213 0.60 -2.76 3.68
N ALA A 214 -0.13 -3.58 4.42
CA ALA A 214 -0.87 -3.18 5.61
C ALA A 214 -0.82 -4.29 6.65
N GLN A 215 -1.11 -3.95 7.91
CA GLN A 215 -1.26 -4.94 8.97
C GLN A 215 -2.73 -5.31 9.18
N LEU A 216 -2.99 -6.60 9.35
CA LEU A 216 -4.28 -7.17 9.72
C LEU A 216 -4.47 -7.08 11.25
N GLN A 217 -5.72 -7.21 11.68
CA GLN A 217 -6.10 -7.15 13.10
C GLN A 217 -5.49 -8.29 13.94
N ASP A 218 -5.06 -9.38 13.32
CA ASP A 218 -4.39 -10.51 13.97
C ASP A 218 -2.86 -10.36 14.02
N GLY A 219 -2.32 -9.19 13.65
CA GLY A 219 -0.90 -8.88 13.66
C GLY A 219 -0.13 -9.32 12.41
N ARG A 220 -0.71 -10.18 11.56
CA ARG A 220 -0.10 -10.54 10.27
C ARG A 220 -0.11 -9.35 9.33
N PHE A 221 0.77 -9.37 8.34
CA PHE A 221 0.73 -8.43 7.23
C PHE A 221 -0.06 -8.99 6.06
N VAL A 222 -0.66 -8.10 5.29
CA VAL A 222 -1.18 -8.39 3.96
C VAL A 222 -0.37 -7.62 2.92
N LEU A 223 0.22 -8.37 2.00
CA LEU A 223 0.91 -7.86 0.82
C LEU A 223 -0.09 -7.82 -0.33
N LEU A 224 -0.30 -6.62 -0.90
CA LEU A 224 -1.17 -6.39 -2.03
C LEU A 224 -0.35 -5.98 -3.26
N VAL A 225 -0.64 -6.57 -4.41
CA VAL A 225 0.00 -6.20 -5.69
C VAL A 225 -1.10 -5.83 -6.67
N LEU A 226 -0.98 -4.64 -7.26
CA LEU A 226 -1.92 -4.14 -8.27
C LEU A 226 -1.28 -4.14 -9.65
N PRO A 227 -1.60 -5.11 -10.51
CA PRO A 227 -1.29 -5.09 -11.93
C PRO A 227 -1.91 -3.88 -12.63
N ARG A 228 -1.13 -3.22 -13.48
CA ARG A 228 -1.66 -2.22 -14.41
C ARG A 228 -2.61 -2.89 -15.40
N ASN A 229 -3.81 -2.36 -15.51
CA ASN A 229 -4.81 -2.75 -16.50
C ASN A 229 -5.29 -1.51 -17.25
N LEU A 230 -5.31 -1.48 -18.57
CA LEU A 230 -5.77 -0.30 -19.33
C LEU A 230 -7.16 -0.45 -19.93
N LEU A 231 -7.77 -1.63 -19.79
CA LEU A 231 -8.98 -1.99 -20.52
C LEU A 231 -10.11 -2.38 -19.55
N GLY A 232 -11.34 -2.06 -19.95
CA GLY A 232 -12.56 -2.44 -19.23
C GLY A 232 -12.82 -1.62 -17.96
N ARG A 233 -13.83 -2.04 -17.20
CA ARG A 233 -14.37 -1.31 -16.03
C ARG A 233 -13.45 -1.25 -14.80
N GLY A 234 -12.25 -1.82 -14.87
CA GLY A 234 -11.23 -1.82 -13.80
C GLY A 234 -9.87 -1.33 -14.29
N ALA A 235 -9.87 -0.40 -15.23
CA ALA A 235 -8.65 0.21 -15.77
C ALA A 235 -7.95 1.03 -14.67
N ASN A 236 -6.66 0.77 -14.46
CA ASN A 236 -5.83 1.39 -13.46
C ASN A 236 -4.36 1.44 -13.93
N LEU A 237 -3.58 2.37 -13.34
CA LEU A 237 -2.17 2.53 -13.66
C LEU A 237 -1.23 1.75 -12.72
N GLY A 238 -1.74 0.83 -11.91
CA GLY A 238 -0.96 0.12 -10.89
C GLY A 238 -0.54 1.05 -9.74
N SER A 239 -1.47 1.85 -9.21
CA SER A 239 -1.21 2.85 -8.17
C SER A 239 -1.91 2.49 -6.85
N PRO A 240 -1.39 1.52 -6.06
CA PRO A 240 -2.02 1.09 -4.83
C PRO A 240 -1.97 2.13 -3.70
N ALA A 241 -1.32 3.29 -3.92
CA ALA A 241 -1.53 4.46 -3.06
C ALA A 241 -3.00 4.93 -3.02
N GLU A 242 -3.85 4.48 -3.96
CA GLU A 242 -5.32 4.67 -3.89
C GLU A 242 -5.96 4.05 -2.64
N LEU A 243 -5.29 3.10 -1.98
CA LEU A 243 -5.74 2.49 -0.74
C LEU A 243 -5.51 3.41 0.48
N GLN A 244 -4.86 4.57 0.31
CA GLN A 244 -4.47 5.46 1.39
C GLN A 244 -5.45 6.63 1.59
N ASP A 245 -5.52 7.14 2.82
CA ASP A 245 -6.26 8.31 3.27
C ASP A 245 -5.31 9.23 4.05
N ASP A 246 -4.80 10.26 3.38
CA ASP A 246 -3.82 11.21 3.92
C ASP A 246 -4.40 12.13 5.01
N SER A 247 -5.72 12.16 5.19
CA SER A 247 -6.33 12.85 6.33
C SER A 247 -6.14 12.08 7.65
N CYS A 248 -5.97 10.75 7.55
CA CYS A 248 -5.98 9.82 8.65
C CYS A 248 -7.21 9.94 9.57
N ALA A 249 -8.29 10.61 9.18
CA ALA A 249 -9.34 11.08 10.11
C ALA A 249 -9.86 9.97 11.04
N THR A 250 -10.04 8.77 10.48
CA THR A 250 -10.56 7.59 11.18
C THR A 250 -9.49 6.65 11.74
N ALA A 251 -8.21 7.02 11.76
CA ALA A 251 -7.12 6.11 12.16
C ALA A 251 -7.29 5.55 13.59
N GLY A 252 -7.79 6.36 14.53
CA GLY A 252 -7.99 5.96 15.92
C GLY A 252 -9.28 5.16 16.21
N THR A 253 -10.18 4.97 15.24
CA THR A 253 -11.42 4.22 15.47
C THR A 253 -11.14 2.73 15.30
N GLY A 254 -10.88 2.02 16.42
CA GLY A 254 -10.63 0.58 16.45
C GLY A 254 -11.83 -0.31 16.11
N SER A 255 -13.01 0.28 15.96
CA SER A 255 -14.25 -0.42 15.64
C SER A 255 -15.10 0.46 14.74
N PHE A 256 -15.38 0.00 13.51
CA PHE A 256 -16.43 0.61 12.72
C PHE A 256 -17.77 0.36 13.45
N PRO A 257 -18.65 1.36 13.60
CA PRO A 257 -20.00 1.11 14.10
C PRO A 257 -20.70 0.07 13.21
N MET A 258 -21.49 -0.84 13.80
CA MET A 258 -22.27 -1.86 13.06
C MET A 258 -23.09 -1.29 11.88
N SER A 259 -23.49 -0.02 11.95
CA SER A 259 -24.21 0.72 10.90
C SER A 259 -23.39 1.02 9.63
N TRP A 260 -22.07 0.90 9.68
CA TRP A 260 -21.20 1.00 8.49
C TRP A 260 -21.11 -0.35 7.74
N TYR A 261 -21.31 -1.48 8.42
CA TYR A 261 -21.27 -2.81 7.81
C TYR A 261 -22.47 -3.09 6.91
N SER A 262 -23.65 -2.51 7.21
CA SER A 262 -24.86 -2.68 6.42
C SER A 262 -24.84 -1.95 5.07
N ARG A 263 -23.92 -1.00 4.86
CA ARG A 263 -23.75 -0.28 3.59
C ARG A 263 -22.73 -0.94 2.66
N ALA A 264 -21.64 -1.50 3.18
CA ALA A 264 -20.58 -2.11 2.39
C ALA A 264 -20.96 -3.48 1.80
N LEU A 265 -21.94 -4.17 2.39
CA LEU A 265 -22.39 -5.50 1.98
C LEU A 265 -23.60 -5.50 1.04
N ARG A 266 -24.15 -4.35 0.63
CA ARG A 266 -25.21 -4.36 -0.38
C ARG A 266 -24.58 -4.63 -1.75
N PRO A 267 -24.91 -5.74 -2.42
CA PRO A 267 -24.80 -5.78 -3.87
C PRO A 267 -25.57 -4.56 -4.39
N ARG A 268 -25.07 -3.89 -5.43
CA ARG A 268 -25.93 -2.99 -6.20
C ARG A 268 -27.09 -3.83 -6.70
N ASP A 269 -28.26 -3.69 -6.08
CA ASP A 269 -29.50 -4.26 -6.58
C ASP A 269 -29.66 -3.77 -8.02
N ARG A 270 -29.44 -4.68 -8.97
CA ARG A 270 -30.10 -4.58 -10.26
C ARG A 270 -31.57 -4.70 -9.91
N SER A 271 -32.33 -3.65 -10.17
CA SER A 271 -33.78 -3.65 -10.13
C SER A 271 -34.31 -4.77 -11.03
N ALA A 272 -34.55 -5.94 -10.44
CA ALA A 272 -35.46 -6.95 -10.95
C ALA A 272 -36.84 -6.60 -10.39
N ALA A 273 -37.47 -5.63 -11.03
CA ALA A 273 -38.90 -5.39 -10.92
C ALA A 273 -39.48 -5.79 -12.27
N ASP A 274 -39.53 -7.09 -12.52
CA ASP A 274 -40.62 -7.77 -13.23
C ASP A 274 -40.38 -9.27 -13.12
N ASP A 275 -41.44 -10.05 -13.29
CA ASP A 275 -41.54 -11.51 -13.18
C ASP A 275 -41.85 -12.01 -11.76
N GLY A 276 -43.15 -11.97 -11.47
CA GLY A 276 -43.73 -12.69 -10.35
C GLY A 276 -43.67 -14.20 -10.56
N GLU A 277 -43.31 -14.92 -9.51
CA GLU A 277 -43.61 -16.34 -9.36
C GLU A 277 -43.66 -16.63 -7.85
N ARG A 278 -44.70 -17.35 -7.42
CA ARG A 278 -44.93 -17.74 -6.03
C ARG A 278 -43.75 -18.56 -5.50
N ALA A 279 -43.21 -18.18 -4.34
CA ALA A 279 -42.37 -19.05 -3.53
C ALA A 279 -42.94 -19.17 -2.12
N ALA A 280 -43.21 -20.41 -1.74
CA ALA A 280 -43.85 -20.84 -0.50
C ALA A 280 -43.07 -20.44 0.76
N ALA A 281 -43.80 -20.27 1.86
CA ALA A 281 -43.24 -20.05 3.19
C ALA A 281 -42.39 -21.27 3.63
N PRO A 282 -41.20 -21.06 4.23
CA PRO A 282 -40.44 -22.15 4.83
C PRO A 282 -41.10 -22.64 6.13
N PRO A 283 -41.04 -23.95 6.45
CA PRO A 283 -41.64 -24.50 7.65
C PRO A 283 -40.94 -24.01 8.92
N ALA A 284 -41.75 -23.78 9.96
CA ALA A 284 -41.30 -23.44 11.30
C ALA A 284 -40.52 -24.62 11.91
N TRP A 285 -39.25 -24.40 12.24
CA TRP A 285 -38.46 -25.32 13.04
C TRP A 285 -38.69 -25.00 14.53
N SER A 286 -39.31 -25.94 15.23
CA SER A 286 -39.40 -25.97 16.68
C SER A 286 -38.00 -26.11 17.29
N ALA A 287 -37.66 -25.19 18.20
CA ALA A 287 -36.43 -25.23 18.98
C ALA A 287 -36.56 -26.31 20.07
N GLU A 288 -35.79 -27.39 19.96
CA GLU A 288 -35.51 -28.28 21.10
C GLU A 288 -34.41 -27.67 21.99
N PRO A 289 -34.55 -27.71 23.32
CA PRO A 289 -33.52 -27.21 24.22
C PRO A 289 -32.32 -28.17 24.33
N LEU A 290 -31.12 -27.60 24.35
CA LEU A 290 -29.84 -28.30 24.53
C LEU A 290 -29.76 -28.98 25.91
N PRO A 291 -29.15 -30.18 26.03
CA PRO A 291 -28.92 -30.83 27.30
C PRO A 291 -27.81 -30.14 28.12
N THR A 292 -28.06 -30.03 29.42
CA THR A 292 -27.19 -29.53 30.46
C THR A 292 -25.92 -30.38 30.61
N VAL A 293 -24.75 -29.76 30.46
CA VAL A 293 -23.45 -30.36 30.77
C VAL A 293 -23.22 -30.27 32.29
N THR A 294 -23.18 -31.42 32.95
CA THR A 294 -22.74 -31.56 34.35
C THR A 294 -21.20 -31.51 34.42
N ALA A 295 -20.69 -30.69 35.34
CA ALA A 295 -19.26 -30.54 35.61
C ALA A 295 -18.70 -31.80 36.31
N GLY A 296 -17.68 -32.42 35.70
CA GLY A 296 -16.82 -33.43 36.32
C GLY A 296 -15.67 -32.81 37.12
N PRO A 297 -15.05 -33.56 38.06
CA PRO A 297 -14.22 -32.99 39.10
C PRO A 297 -12.81 -32.57 38.61
N THR A 298 -12.30 -31.56 39.31
CA THR A 298 -10.99 -30.93 39.17
C THR A 298 -9.85 -31.89 39.52
N LEU A 299 -8.97 -32.16 38.55
CA LEU A 299 -7.70 -32.84 38.78
C LEU A 299 -6.71 -31.86 39.44
N ARG A 300 -6.38 -32.11 40.71
CA ARG A 300 -5.30 -31.41 41.42
C ARG A 300 -3.94 -31.88 40.88
N LEU A 301 -3.18 -30.98 40.26
CA LEU A 301 -1.77 -31.23 39.94
C LEU A 301 -0.91 -30.92 41.17
N ALA A 302 -0.13 -31.91 41.59
CA ALA A 302 0.79 -31.83 42.71
C ALA A 302 1.97 -30.90 42.41
N ILE A 303 2.27 -30.03 43.37
CA ILE A 303 3.46 -29.18 43.40
C ILE A 303 4.65 -30.06 43.81
N GLY A 304 5.55 -30.33 42.86
CA GLY A 304 6.83 -30.98 43.11
C GLY A 304 7.90 -29.94 43.40
N SER A 305 8.33 -29.85 44.66
CA SER A 305 9.53 -29.16 45.12
C SER A 305 10.79 -29.96 44.81
N GLY A 306 11.86 -29.34 44.29
CA GLY A 306 13.19 -29.93 44.42
C GLY A 306 14.32 -29.40 43.52
N ARG A 307 15.22 -28.62 44.15
CA ARG A 307 16.69 -28.49 43.95
C ARG A 307 17.15 -27.80 42.65
N SER A 308 17.75 -26.60 42.67
CA SER A 308 19.06 -26.20 43.23
C SER A 308 20.23 -27.02 42.70
N ALA A 309 20.93 -26.46 41.70
CA ALA A 309 22.33 -26.71 41.40
C ALA A 309 22.95 -25.42 40.83
N SER A 310 24.00 -24.95 41.51
CA SER A 310 24.89 -23.84 41.14
C SER A 310 26.06 -24.35 40.27
N PRO A 311 26.88 -23.45 39.67
CA PRO A 311 27.63 -23.72 38.46
C PRO A 311 29.07 -24.20 38.69
N CYS A 312 29.67 -24.76 37.63
CA CYS A 312 31.10 -24.78 37.35
C CYS A 312 31.31 -24.11 35.99
#